data_AF-A0A519TFZ0-F1
#
_entry.id   AF-A0A519TFZ0-F1
#
_cell.length_a   1.000
_cell.length_b   1.000
_cell.length_c   1.000
_cell.angle_alpha   90.00
_cell.angle_beta   90.00
_cell.angle_gamma   90.00
#
_symmetry.space_group_name_H-M   'P 1'
#
loop_
_entity.id
_entity.type
_entity.pdbx_description
1 polymer ?
#
loop_
_entity_poly.entity_id
_entity_poly.type
_entity_poly.pdbx_seq_one_letter_code
_entity_poly.pdbx_strand_id
1 'polypeptide(L)' 'TAHKNHSTLKETAVQLGYITPEDFDNWLKPEDMVGDIKID' A
#
# COMPACT_ATOMS: atom_id res chain seq x y z
N THR A 1 9.14 -2.48 12.76
CA THR A 1 8.17 -2.68 11.66
C THR A 1 8.68 -1.95 10.44
N ALA A 2 8.37 -2.40 9.22
CA ALA A 2 8.83 -1.91 7.91
C ALA A 2 10.17 -1.14 7.91
N HIS A 3 10.14 0.14 8.30
CA HIS A 3 11.31 0.98 8.61
C HIS A 3 12.45 0.27 9.38
N LYS A 4 12.17 -0.45 10.47
CA LYS A 4 13.19 -1.19 11.26
C LYS A 4 13.81 -2.35 10.47
N ASN A 5 13.05 -2.97 9.58
CA ASN A 5 13.43 -4.17 8.85
C ASN A 5 13.95 -3.86 7.44
N HIS A 6 13.98 -2.58 7.06
CA HIS A 6 14.28 -2.12 5.69
C HIS A 6 13.43 -2.85 4.62
N SER A 7 12.20 -3.21 4.99
CA SER A 7 11.25 -3.91 4.13
C SER A 7 10.17 -2.96 3.62
N THR A 8 9.47 -3.37 2.56
CA THR A 8 8.34 -2.61 2.04
C THR A 8 7.13 -2.68 2.97
N LEU A 9 6.20 -1.74 2.80
CA LEU A 9 4.92 -1.77 3.51
C LEU A 9 4.10 -3.01 3.14
N LYS A 10 4.13 -3.43 1.87
CA LYS A 10 3.44 -4.63 1.37
C LYS A 10 3.94 -5.89 2.08
N GLU A 11 5.25 -6.13 2.04
CA GLU A 11 5.86 -7.32 2.67
C GLU A 11 5.56 -7.37 4.17
N THR A 12 5.66 -6.22 4.84
CA THR A 12 5.41 -6.13 6.27
C THR A 12 3.93 -6.39 6.61
N ALA A 13 2.99 -5.84 5.83
CA ALA A 13 1.56 -6.01 6.07
C ALA A 13 1.12 -7.48 5.90
N VAL A 14 1.68 -8.17 4.91
CA VAL A 14 1.45 -9.60 4.68
C VAL A 14 2.11 -10.44 5.78
N GLN A 15 3.36 -10.14 6.14
CA GLN A 15 4.08 -10.87 7.19
C GLN A 15 3.39 -10.77 8.56
N LEU A 16 2.77 -9.62 8.86
CA LEU A 16 2.02 -9.40 10.09
C LEU A 16 0.61 -10.02 10.06
N GLY A 17 0.18 -10.59 8.93
CA GLY A 17 -1.12 -11.21 8.76
C GLY A 17 -2.28 -10.21 8.76
N TYR A 18 -2.01 -8.93 8.47
CA TYR A 18 -3.06 -7.92 8.45
C TYR A 18 -3.92 -8.00 7.20
N ILE A 19 -3.30 -8.26 6.05
CA ILE A 19 -3.98 -8.37 4.75
C ILE A 19 -3.26 -9.38 3.86
N THR A 20 -3.95 -9.89 2.84
CA THR A 20 -3.33 -10.73 1.81
C THR A 20 -2.54 -9.88 0.81
N PRO A 21 -1.58 -10.47 0.06
CA PRO A 21 -0.89 -9.75 -1.01
C PRO A 21 -1.84 -9.18 -2.07
N GLU A 22 -2.93 -9.89 -2.35
CA GLU A 22 -3.94 -9.53 -3.35
C GLU A 22 -4.80 -8.35 -2.86
N ASP A 23 -5.18 -8.34 -1.58
CA ASP A 23 -5.87 -7.19 -0.98
C ASP A 23 -5.01 -5.92 -0.99
N PHE A 24 -3.70 -6.04 -0.76
CA PHE A 24 -2.79 -4.89 -0.83
C PHE A 24 -2.85 -4.24 -2.21
N ASP A 25 -2.76 -5.05 -3.28
CA ASP A 25 -2.76 -4.56 -4.66
C ASP A 25 -4.13 -4.01 -5.09
N ASN A 26 -5.21 -4.58 -4.56
CA ASN A 26 -6.56 -4.12 -4.85
C ASN A 26 -6.90 -2.80 -4.16
N TRP A 27 -6.43 -2.58 -2.93
CA TRP A 27 -6.78 -1.40 -2.13
C TRP A 27 -5.81 -0.24 -2.29
N LEU A 28 -4.52 -0.51 -2.48
CA LEU A 28 -3.50 0.54 -2.54
C LEU A 28 -3.13 0.86 -3.98
N LYS A 29 -3.88 1.81 -4.54
CA LYS A 29 -3.68 2.36 -5.88
C LYS A 29 -3.29 3.83 -5.78
N PRO A 30 -2.01 4.19 -5.97
CA PRO A 30 -1.56 5.58 -5.85
C PRO A 30 -2.36 6.57 -6.69
N GLU A 31 -2.86 6.12 -7.85
CA GLU A 31 -3.74 6.88 -8.74
C GLU A 31 -5.07 7.29 -8.11
N ASP A 32 -5.59 6.51 -7.16
CA ASP A 32 -6.83 6.83 -6.43
C ASP A 32 -6.57 7.72 -5.20
N MET A 33 -5.29 7.96 -4.87
CA MET A 33 -4.87 8.70 -3.67
C MET A 33 -4.49 10.16 -3.93
N VAL A 34 -4.58 10.63 -5.19
CA VAL A 34 -4.19 11.99 -5.59
C VAL A 34 -5.37 12.96 -5.75
N GLY A 35 -6.60 12.48 -5.56
CA GLY A 35 -7.81 13.28 -5.73
C GLY A 35 -8.07 13.71 -7.18
N ASP A 36 -9.11 14.52 -7.39
CA ASP A 36 -9.47 15.01 -8.74
C ASP A 36 -8.47 16.09 -9.20
N ILE A 37 -7.68 15.78 -10.22
CA ILE A 37 -6.83 16.76 -10.89
C ILE A 37 -7.69 17.54 -11.88
N LYS A 38 -8.17 18.73 -11.49
CA LYS A 38 -8.79 19.68 -12.41
C LYS A 38 -7.69 20.39 -13.20
N ILE A 39 -7.67 20.17 -14.51
CA ILE A 39 -6.88 20.96 -15.45
C ILE A 39 -7.82 22.04 -15.98
N ASP A 40 -7.66 23.27 -15.50
CA ASP A 40 -8.34 24.45 -16.05
C ASP A 40 -7.62 24.96 -17.30
#